data_AF-A0A2H9PJZ3-F1
#
_entry.id   AF-A0A2H9PJZ3-F1
#
_cell.length_a   1.000
_cell.length_b   1.000
_cell.length_c   1.000
_cell.angle_alpha   90.00
_cell.angle_beta   90.00
_cell.angle_gamma   90.00
#
_symmetry.space_group_name_H-M   'P 1'
#
loop_
_entity.id
_entity.type
_entity.pdbx_description
1 polymer ?
#
loop_
_entity_poly.entity_id
_entity_poly.type
_entity_poly.pdbx_seq_one_letter_code
_entity_poly.pdbx_strand_id
1 'polypeptide(L)'
;MCMHACVSALREGKVVYIDTEGNFSPERFSQVGGSADPAVMDKLLLLRPASMEDQAAAITSILGMSPGRIALVIVDSIVMPYRVELTREREHGTGLYRALGKMVYNLGLLAARRDIPVLATSQVYEDFSTGKDVVVGGDVIRFGSKALLELRRDDAGDRTALLRKHRSLPERQVRFRIAAGGMEGIYETAASQGTPAAEGQESVVTPDARPESGKDREELDL
;
A
#
# COMPACT_ATOMS: atom_id res chain seq x y z
N MET A 1 -0.44 -3.28 3.84
CA MET A 1 -0.87 -1.88 3.57
C MET A 1 -1.50 -1.23 4.80
N CYS A 2 -2.56 -1.80 5.39
CA CYS A 2 -3.23 -1.26 6.58
C CYS A 2 -2.27 -0.95 7.74
N MET A 3 -1.38 -1.88 8.10
CA MET A 3 -0.39 -1.65 9.16
C MET A 3 0.56 -0.47 8.85
N HIS A 4 1.01 -0.30 7.61
CA HIS A 4 1.84 0.84 7.23
C HIS A 4 1.08 2.17 7.34
N ALA A 5 -0.16 2.20 6.86
CA ALA A 5 -1.01 3.38 6.99
C ALA A 5 -1.25 3.71 8.47
N CYS A 6 -1.48 2.70 9.30
CA CYS A 6 -1.64 2.82 10.75
C CYS A 6 -0.40 3.46 11.40
N VAL A 7 0.78 2.88 11.21
CA VAL A 7 2.03 3.39 11.81
C VAL A 7 2.33 4.82 11.34
N SER A 8 2.10 5.12 10.07
CA SER A 8 2.27 6.48 9.54
C SER A 8 1.31 7.46 10.21
N ALA A 9 0.02 7.13 10.28
CA ALA A 9 -1.01 8.03 10.81
C ALA A 9 -0.91 8.23 12.33
N LEU A 10 -0.40 7.25 13.08
CA LEU A 10 -0.19 7.37 14.52
C LEU A 10 0.81 8.49 14.91
N ARG A 11 1.69 8.88 13.98
CA ARG A 11 2.59 10.02 14.17
C ARG A 11 1.83 11.35 14.17
N GLU A 12 0.64 11.40 13.56
CA GLU A 12 -0.17 12.61 13.41
C GLU A 12 -1.34 12.69 14.39
N GLY A 13 -1.79 11.57 14.95
CA GLY A 13 -2.93 11.54 15.87
C GLY A 13 -3.38 10.14 16.24
N LYS A 14 -4.59 10.04 16.80
CA LYS A 14 -5.20 8.76 17.17
C LYS A 14 -5.60 7.98 15.92
N VAL A 15 -5.34 6.68 15.89
CA VAL A 15 -5.82 5.78 14.82
C VAL A 15 -6.81 4.80 15.43
N VAL A 16 -7.95 4.62 14.77
CA VAL A 16 -8.90 3.56 15.12
C VAL A 16 -8.76 2.44 14.10
N TYR A 17 -8.43 1.24 14.55
CA TYR A 17 -8.29 0.05 13.72
C TYR A 17 -9.39 -0.94 14.08
N ILE A 18 -10.30 -1.20 13.14
CA ILE A 18 -11.34 -2.21 13.27
C ILE A 18 -10.84 -3.47 12.55
N ASP A 19 -10.47 -4.49 13.31
CA ASP A 19 -9.96 -5.78 12.82
C ASP A 19 -11.03 -6.85 12.99
N THR A 20 -11.68 -7.23 11.89
CA THR A 20 -12.84 -8.14 11.90
C THR A 20 -12.43 -9.60 11.77
N GLU A 21 -11.21 -9.85 11.33
CA GLU A 21 -10.67 -11.19 11.06
C GLU A 21 -9.61 -11.62 12.07
N GLY A 22 -9.17 -10.72 12.95
CA GLY A 22 -8.06 -11.00 13.87
C GLY A 22 -6.69 -10.96 13.18
N ASN A 23 -6.59 -10.30 12.03
CA ASN A 23 -5.39 -10.25 11.20
C ASN A 23 -4.34 -9.24 11.72
N PHE A 24 -4.67 -8.45 12.75
CA PHE A 24 -3.70 -7.56 13.38
C PHE A 24 -2.66 -8.37 14.19
N SER A 25 -1.46 -8.53 13.61
CA SER A 25 -0.28 -9.11 14.27
C SER A 25 0.56 -8.02 14.95
N PRO A 26 0.74 -8.09 16.29
CA PRO A 26 1.67 -7.21 17.02
C PRO A 26 3.13 -7.35 16.55
N GLU A 27 3.54 -8.55 16.14
CA GLU A 27 4.88 -8.82 15.64
C GLU A 27 5.10 -8.06 14.33
N ARG A 28 4.15 -8.18 13.39
CA ARG A 28 4.24 -7.48 12.11
C ARG A 28 4.11 -5.97 12.28
N PHE A 29 3.27 -5.52 13.19
CA PHE A 29 3.15 -4.11 13.55
C PHE A 29 4.46 -3.54 14.09
N SER A 30 5.16 -4.30 14.94
CA SER A 30 6.49 -3.94 15.46
C SER A 30 7.53 -3.87 14.35
N GLN A 31 7.57 -4.87 13.45
CA GLN A 31 8.50 -4.93 12.32
C GLN A 31 8.42 -3.71 11.40
N VAL A 32 7.21 -3.18 11.17
CA VAL A 32 7.00 -2.00 10.32
C VAL A 32 7.13 -0.66 11.09
N GLY A 33 7.69 -0.71 12.30
CA GLY A 33 8.03 0.47 13.11
C GLY A 33 6.93 0.94 14.05
N GLY A 34 5.88 0.15 14.27
CA GLY A 34 4.76 0.52 15.15
C GLY A 34 5.12 0.56 16.64
N SER A 35 6.16 -0.16 17.03
CA SER A 35 6.64 -0.25 18.42
C SER A 35 7.92 0.55 18.67
N ALA A 36 8.32 1.41 17.71
CA ALA A 36 9.53 2.21 17.82
C ALA A 36 9.42 3.30 18.90
N ASP A 37 8.20 3.72 19.23
CA ASP A 37 7.89 4.70 20.27
C ASP A 37 6.69 4.22 21.11
N PRO A 38 6.86 3.93 22.41
CA PRO A 38 5.74 3.57 23.29
C PRO A 38 4.61 4.61 23.31
N ALA A 39 4.93 5.91 23.17
CA ALA A 39 3.92 6.97 23.17
C ALA A 39 3.03 6.97 21.92
N VAL A 40 3.48 6.30 20.85
CA VAL A 40 2.68 6.06 19.64
C VAL A 40 1.64 4.97 19.87
N MET A 41 1.90 4.01 20.77
CA MET A 41 0.96 2.92 21.03
C MET A 41 -0.31 3.37 21.75
N ASP A 42 -0.21 4.34 22.65
CA ASP A 42 -1.37 4.92 23.36
C ASP A 42 -2.38 5.60 22.41
N LYS A 43 -1.94 5.90 21.18
CA LYS A 43 -2.78 6.51 20.14
C LYS A 43 -3.51 5.48 19.29
N LEU A 44 -3.26 4.18 19.44
CA LEU A 44 -3.95 3.13 18.70
C LEU A 44 -5.16 2.62 19.49
N LEU A 45 -6.36 2.75 18.92
CA LEU A 45 -7.57 2.08 19.39
C LEU A 45 -7.87 0.88 18.49
N LEU A 46 -7.58 -0.33 18.97
CA LEU A 46 -7.90 -1.58 18.26
C LEU A 46 -9.27 -2.10 18.71
N LEU A 47 -10.19 -2.27 17.76
CA LEU A 47 -11.53 -2.82 17.95
C LEU A 47 -11.66 -4.13 17.18
N ARG A 48 -12.26 -5.15 17.81
CA ARG A 48 -12.47 -6.48 17.21
C ARG A 48 -13.95 -6.87 17.30
N PRO A 49 -14.81 -6.37 16.39
CA PRO A 49 -16.22 -6.73 16.39
C PRO A 49 -16.39 -8.22 16.05
N ALA A 50 -17.37 -8.89 16.66
CA ALA A 50 -17.63 -10.31 16.44
C ALA A 50 -18.79 -10.58 15.46
N SER A 51 -19.59 -9.55 15.13
CA SER A 51 -20.70 -9.63 14.18
C SER A 51 -20.82 -8.39 13.29
N MET A 52 -21.73 -8.43 12.30
CA MET A 52 -22.01 -7.28 11.45
C MET A 52 -22.66 -6.13 12.25
N GLU A 53 -23.49 -6.45 13.24
CA GLU A 53 -24.07 -5.47 14.17
C GLU A 53 -22.99 -4.81 15.03
N ASP A 54 -22.06 -5.59 15.59
CA ASP A 54 -20.94 -5.05 16.38
C ASP A 54 -20.08 -4.11 15.53
N GLN A 55 -19.80 -4.49 14.28
CA GLN A 55 -19.04 -3.65 13.35
C GLN A 55 -19.79 -2.36 13.04
N ALA A 56 -21.10 -2.43 12.78
CA ALA A 56 -21.94 -1.27 12.52
C ALA A 56 -22.02 -0.34 13.74
N ALA A 57 -22.13 -0.91 14.95
CA ALA A 57 -22.12 -0.19 16.21
C ALA A 57 -20.78 0.53 16.42
N ALA A 58 -19.65 -0.16 16.23
CA ALA A 58 -18.32 0.43 16.34
C ALA A 58 -18.14 1.64 15.40
N ILE A 59 -18.52 1.50 14.12
CA ILE A 59 -18.47 2.60 13.14
C ILE A 59 -19.35 3.78 13.60
N THR A 60 -20.55 3.49 14.10
CA THR A 60 -21.49 4.52 14.57
C THR A 60 -20.97 5.23 15.83
N SER A 61 -20.37 4.50 16.77
CA SER A 61 -19.75 5.07 17.97
C SER A 61 -18.63 6.02 17.62
N ILE A 62 -17.78 5.70 16.64
CA ILE A 62 -16.69 6.58 16.18
C ILE A 62 -17.24 7.90 15.63
N LEU A 63 -18.37 7.87 14.91
CA LEU A 63 -19.02 9.08 14.40
C LEU A 63 -19.48 10.01 15.53
N GLY A 64 -19.94 9.43 16.64
CA GLY A 64 -20.38 10.13 17.85
C GLY A 64 -19.26 10.54 18.82
N MET A 65 -18.01 10.08 18.61
CA MET A 65 -16.90 10.46 19.48
C MET A 65 -16.68 11.98 19.47
N SER A 66 -16.25 12.52 20.61
CA SER A 66 -15.86 13.93 20.73
C SER A 66 -14.74 14.27 19.73
N PRO A 67 -14.58 15.55 19.35
CA PRO A 67 -13.55 16.00 18.42
C PRO A 67 -12.13 15.89 19.04
N GLY A 68 -11.67 14.66 19.28
CA GLY A 68 -10.25 14.35 19.34
C GLY A 68 -9.73 14.15 17.91
N ARG A 69 -8.45 14.47 17.67
CA ARG A 69 -7.82 14.33 16.35
C ARG A 69 -7.60 12.84 16.03
N ILE A 70 -8.62 12.20 15.48
CA ILE A 70 -8.48 10.89 14.81
C ILE A 70 -7.82 11.15 13.46
N ALA A 71 -6.60 10.66 13.28
CA ALA A 71 -5.82 10.81 12.06
C ALA A 71 -6.23 9.81 10.97
N LEU A 72 -6.74 8.64 11.36
CA LEU A 72 -7.17 7.60 10.43
C LEU A 72 -8.13 6.61 11.09
N VAL A 73 -9.14 6.16 10.33
CA VAL A 73 -9.94 4.98 10.65
C VAL A 73 -9.63 3.88 9.63
N ILE A 74 -9.28 2.70 10.11
CA ILE A 74 -9.03 1.50 9.30
C ILE A 74 -10.14 0.48 9.58
N VAL A 75 -10.71 -0.13 8.53
CA VAL A 75 -11.60 -1.30 8.65
C VAL A 75 -11.05 -2.46 7.83
N ASP A 76 -10.60 -3.50 8.50
CA ASP A 76 -9.92 -4.65 7.93
C ASP A 76 -10.59 -5.97 8.36
N SER A 77 -11.50 -6.56 7.59
CA SER A 77 -12.13 -6.05 6.37
C SER A 77 -13.59 -5.64 6.57
N ILE A 78 -14.08 -4.69 5.76
CA ILE A 78 -15.46 -4.18 5.85
C ILE A 78 -16.52 -5.26 5.51
N VAL A 79 -16.11 -6.28 4.76
CA VAL A 79 -17.01 -7.29 4.18
C VAL A 79 -17.00 -8.62 4.90
N MET A 80 -16.08 -8.88 5.82
CA MET A 80 -15.98 -10.22 6.42
C MET A 80 -17.26 -10.64 7.16
N PRO A 81 -17.83 -9.85 8.09
CA PRO A 81 -19.06 -10.25 8.78
C PRO A 81 -20.25 -10.37 7.79
N TYR A 82 -20.30 -9.49 6.79
CA TYR A 82 -21.29 -9.56 5.71
C TYR A 82 -21.21 -10.90 4.94
N ARG A 83 -20.02 -11.41 4.65
CA ARG A 83 -19.85 -12.72 3.99
C ARG A 83 -20.34 -13.88 4.84
N VAL A 84 -20.05 -13.84 6.14
CA VAL A 84 -20.51 -14.87 7.09
C VAL A 84 -22.03 -14.93 7.10
N GLU A 85 -22.69 -13.76 7.17
CA GLU A 85 -24.15 -13.69 7.17
C GLU A 85 -24.79 -14.08 5.84
N LEU A 86 -24.17 -13.71 4.72
CA LEU A 86 -24.64 -14.11 3.38
C LEU A 86 -24.66 -15.64 3.21
N THR A 87 -23.76 -16.35 3.90
CA THR A 87 -23.73 -17.82 3.87
C THR A 87 -24.83 -18.44 4.75
N ARG A 88 -25.32 -17.70 5.75
CA ARG A 88 -26.36 -18.15 6.70
C ARG A 88 -27.76 -17.88 6.18
N GLU A 89 -27.97 -16.78 5.46
CA GLU A 89 -29.26 -16.45 4.86
C GLU A 89 -29.49 -17.27 3.58
N ARG A 90 -30.45 -18.20 3.61
CA ARG A 90 -30.85 -18.99 2.44
C ARG A 90 -31.70 -18.20 1.44
N GLU A 91 -32.37 -17.15 1.89
CA GLU A 91 -33.26 -16.34 1.06
C GLU A 91 -33.16 -14.84 1.41
N HIS A 92 -32.76 -14.02 0.43
CA HIS A 92 -32.81 -12.54 0.40
C HIS A 92 -31.70 -11.73 1.10
N GLY A 93 -30.49 -11.74 0.54
CA GLY A 93 -29.37 -10.85 0.92
C GLY A 93 -29.56 -9.33 0.72
N THR A 94 -30.80 -8.86 0.49
CA THR A 94 -31.11 -7.42 0.35
C THR A 94 -31.00 -6.67 1.68
N GLY A 95 -31.34 -7.32 2.79
CA GLY A 95 -31.17 -6.78 4.15
C GLY A 95 -29.71 -6.54 4.48
N LEU A 96 -28.88 -7.57 4.27
CA LEU A 96 -27.43 -7.52 4.42
C LEU A 96 -26.80 -6.46 3.52
N TYR A 97 -27.23 -6.38 2.25
CA TYR A 97 -26.74 -5.37 1.33
C TYR A 97 -27.04 -3.94 1.82
N ARG A 98 -28.25 -3.71 2.35
CA ARG A 98 -28.63 -2.43 2.95
C ARG A 98 -27.81 -2.12 4.19
N ALA A 99 -27.55 -3.12 5.05
CA ALA A 99 -26.73 -2.96 6.25
C ALA A 99 -25.28 -2.60 5.89
N LEU A 100 -24.68 -3.27 4.90
CA LEU A 100 -23.37 -2.91 4.37
C LEU A 100 -23.36 -1.48 3.81
N GLY A 101 -24.40 -1.12 3.05
CA GLY A 101 -24.59 0.23 2.52
C GLY A 101 -24.60 1.30 3.61
N LYS A 102 -25.28 1.05 4.75
CA LYS A 102 -25.29 1.96 5.90
C LYS A 102 -23.91 2.10 6.53
N MET A 103 -23.16 1.00 6.70
CA MET A 103 -21.79 1.06 7.24
C MET A 103 -20.87 1.89 6.34
N VAL A 104 -20.89 1.63 5.03
CA VAL A 104 -20.09 2.38 4.05
C VAL A 104 -20.50 3.86 4.02
N TYR A 105 -21.79 4.15 4.12
CA TYR A 105 -22.29 5.52 4.23
C TYR A 105 -21.75 6.22 5.48
N ASN A 106 -21.80 5.58 6.66
CA ASN A 106 -21.29 6.16 7.90
C ASN A 106 -19.77 6.39 7.85
N LEU A 107 -19.01 5.49 7.24
CA LEU A 107 -17.59 5.71 6.96
C LEU A 107 -17.38 6.92 6.04
N GLY A 108 -18.22 7.07 5.01
CA GLY A 108 -18.23 8.26 4.16
C GLY A 108 -18.52 9.56 4.94
N LEU A 109 -19.38 9.50 5.97
CA LEU A 109 -19.64 10.65 6.84
C LEU A 109 -18.44 11.01 7.72
N LEU A 110 -17.66 10.04 8.18
CA LEU A 110 -16.41 10.32 8.90
C LEU A 110 -15.46 11.16 8.04
N ALA A 111 -15.27 10.74 6.78
CA ALA A 111 -14.44 11.49 5.84
C ALA A 111 -15.04 12.86 5.48
N ALA A 112 -16.33 12.93 5.15
CA ALA A 112 -16.93 14.14 4.59
C ALA A 112 -17.32 15.19 5.65
N ARG A 113 -17.71 14.79 6.86
CA ARG A 113 -18.20 15.69 7.91
C ARG A 113 -17.23 15.91 9.06
N ARG A 114 -16.32 14.96 9.28
CA ARG A 114 -15.35 15.02 10.39
C ARG A 114 -13.92 15.21 9.91
N ASP A 115 -13.69 15.21 8.59
CA ASP A 115 -12.35 15.29 7.98
C ASP A 115 -11.41 14.19 8.49
N ILE A 116 -11.96 12.98 8.71
CA ILE A 116 -11.21 11.82 9.17
C ILE A 116 -10.99 10.88 7.98
N PRO A 117 -9.75 10.67 7.51
CA PRO A 117 -9.44 9.69 6.49
C PRO A 117 -9.92 8.28 6.87
N VAL A 118 -10.45 7.55 5.89
CA VAL A 118 -10.89 6.17 6.07
C VAL A 118 -10.20 5.26 5.06
N LEU A 119 -9.63 4.17 5.54
CA LEU A 119 -9.10 3.07 4.74
C LEU A 119 -9.89 1.80 5.07
N ALA A 120 -10.56 1.22 4.08
CA ALA A 120 -11.27 -0.04 4.23
C ALA A 120 -10.73 -1.08 3.25
N THR A 121 -10.59 -2.33 3.69
CA THR A 121 -10.27 -3.45 2.81
C THR A 121 -11.52 -4.22 2.45
N SER A 122 -11.57 -4.73 1.23
CA SER A 122 -12.57 -5.69 0.78
C SER A 122 -11.86 -6.79 -0.01
N GLN A 123 -12.41 -7.99 0.04
CA GLN A 123 -11.91 -9.13 -0.70
C GLN A 123 -12.52 -9.14 -2.11
N VAL A 124 -11.80 -9.74 -3.06
CA VAL A 124 -12.27 -10.01 -4.42
C VAL A 124 -12.32 -11.52 -4.62
N TYR A 125 -13.22 -11.98 -5.47
CA TYR A 125 -13.23 -13.35 -5.98
C TYR A 125 -13.32 -13.33 -7.51
N GLU A 126 -12.78 -14.35 -8.14
CA GLU A 126 -12.92 -14.53 -9.58
C GLU A 126 -14.29 -15.17 -9.87
N ASP A 127 -15.07 -14.53 -10.75
CA ASP A 127 -16.25 -15.14 -11.32
C ASP A 127 -15.84 -16.02 -12.51
N PHE A 128 -15.79 -17.34 -12.29
CA PHE A 128 -15.41 -18.33 -13.30
C PHE A 128 -16.27 -18.31 -14.57
N SER A 129 -17.50 -17.77 -14.52
CA SER A 129 -18.36 -17.69 -15.70
C SER A 129 -17.98 -16.54 -16.62
N THR A 130 -17.43 -15.45 -16.07
CA THR A 130 -17.06 -14.24 -16.82
C THR A 130 -15.56 -14.00 -16.90
N GLY A 131 -14.75 -14.73 -16.10
CA GLY A 131 -13.32 -14.52 -15.94
C GLY A 131 -12.97 -13.17 -15.32
N LYS A 132 -13.90 -12.55 -14.58
CA LYS A 132 -13.75 -11.19 -14.02
C LYS A 132 -13.61 -11.22 -12.51
N ASP A 133 -12.76 -10.34 -11.99
CA ASP A 133 -12.64 -10.08 -10.57
C ASP A 133 -13.87 -9.30 -10.06
N VAL A 134 -14.58 -9.89 -9.09
CA VAL A 134 -15.75 -9.30 -8.45
C VAL A 134 -15.42 -8.93 -7.01
N VAL A 135 -15.55 -7.63 -6.70
CA VAL A 135 -15.42 -7.11 -5.34
C VAL A 135 -16.60 -7.58 -4.48
N VAL A 136 -16.31 -8.18 -3.33
CA VAL A 136 -17.35 -8.53 -2.34
C VAL A 136 -18.03 -7.25 -1.86
N GLY A 137 -19.36 -7.28 -1.75
CA GLY A 137 -20.19 -6.10 -1.48
C GLY A 137 -20.49 -5.26 -2.74
N GLY A 138 -19.89 -5.61 -3.88
CA GLY A 138 -20.25 -5.10 -5.20
C GLY A 138 -20.34 -3.58 -5.28
N ASP A 139 -21.50 -3.10 -5.73
CA ASP A 139 -21.72 -1.70 -6.06
C ASP A 139 -21.75 -0.78 -4.83
N VAL A 140 -22.12 -1.29 -3.64
CA VAL A 140 -22.02 -0.52 -2.39
C VAL A 140 -20.58 -0.08 -2.14
N ILE A 141 -19.61 -0.99 -2.31
CA ILE A 141 -18.19 -0.64 -2.14
C ILE A 141 -17.72 0.25 -3.29
N ARG A 142 -18.07 -0.09 -4.54
CA ARG A 142 -17.62 0.66 -5.72
C ARG A 142 -18.11 2.11 -5.73
N PHE A 143 -19.39 2.36 -5.44
CA PHE A 143 -19.97 3.70 -5.46
C PHE A 143 -19.74 4.45 -4.15
N GLY A 144 -19.70 3.76 -3.02
CA GLY A 144 -19.40 4.37 -1.72
C GLY A 144 -17.95 4.88 -1.61
N SER A 145 -17.01 4.24 -2.30
CA SER A 145 -15.58 4.60 -2.26
C SER A 145 -15.24 5.72 -3.23
N LYS A 146 -14.43 6.70 -2.78
CA LYS A 146 -13.90 7.78 -3.63
C LYS A 146 -12.58 7.42 -4.32
N ALA A 147 -11.84 6.48 -3.75
CA ALA A 147 -10.65 5.88 -4.32
C ALA A 147 -10.73 4.36 -4.21
N LEU A 148 -10.26 3.63 -5.23
CA LEU A 148 -10.16 2.16 -5.21
C LEU A 148 -8.76 1.75 -5.65
N LEU A 149 -8.08 1.02 -4.79
CA LEU A 149 -6.80 0.37 -5.06
C LEU A 149 -7.04 -1.14 -5.12
N GLU A 150 -6.72 -1.74 -6.25
CA GLU A 150 -6.72 -3.19 -6.43
C GLU A 150 -5.32 -3.73 -6.16
N LEU A 151 -5.21 -4.77 -5.32
CA LEU A 151 -3.94 -5.41 -5.00
C LEU A 151 -3.88 -6.78 -5.66
N ARG A 152 -2.90 -6.98 -6.53
CA ARG A 152 -2.63 -8.26 -7.19
C ARG A 152 -1.35 -8.86 -6.66
N ARG A 153 -1.30 -10.20 -6.65
CA ARG A 153 -0.10 -10.99 -6.40
C ARG A 153 0.28 -11.69 -7.69
N ASP A 154 1.55 -11.64 -8.05
CA ASP A 154 2.09 -12.45 -9.14
C ASP A 154 2.71 -13.77 -8.60
N ASP A 155 3.04 -14.66 -9.53
CA ASP A 155 3.60 -15.98 -9.22
C ASP A 155 4.99 -15.91 -8.57
N ALA A 156 5.75 -14.85 -8.87
CA ALA A 156 7.04 -14.57 -8.24
C ALA A 156 6.89 -14.12 -6.77
N GLY A 157 5.66 -13.83 -6.33
CA GLY A 157 5.39 -13.37 -4.97
C GLY A 157 5.59 -11.87 -4.79
N ASP A 158 5.80 -11.11 -5.85
CA ASP A 158 5.70 -9.66 -5.84
C ASP A 158 4.21 -9.25 -5.86
N ARG A 159 3.96 -7.95 -5.68
CA ARG A 159 2.62 -7.36 -5.60
C ARG A 159 2.51 -6.17 -6.54
N THR A 160 1.33 -5.98 -7.10
CA THR A 160 1.00 -4.78 -7.87
C THR A 160 -0.19 -4.08 -7.23
N ALA A 161 -0.09 -2.78 -6.96
CA ALA A 161 -1.22 -1.94 -6.58
C ALA A 161 -1.67 -1.13 -7.79
N LEU A 162 -2.92 -1.33 -8.23
CA LEU A 162 -3.52 -0.65 -9.36
C LEU A 162 -4.57 0.35 -8.86
N LEU A 163 -4.40 1.62 -9.19
CA LEU A 163 -5.39 2.65 -8.92
C LEU A 163 -6.52 2.56 -9.96
N ARG A 164 -7.64 1.95 -9.57
CA ARG A 164 -8.82 1.74 -10.45
C ARG A 164 -9.79 2.90 -10.47
N LYS A 165 -9.83 3.65 -9.38
CA LYS A 165 -10.75 4.78 -9.23
C LYS A 165 -10.08 5.85 -8.41
N HIS A 166 -10.09 7.08 -8.90
CA HIS A 166 -9.75 8.26 -8.13
C HIS A 166 -10.40 9.49 -8.76
N ARG A 167 -10.78 10.48 -7.96
CA ARG A 167 -11.43 11.70 -8.47
C ARG A 167 -10.54 12.60 -9.35
N SER A 168 -9.23 12.52 -9.18
CA SER A 168 -8.26 13.49 -9.74
C SER A 168 -6.98 12.87 -10.28
N LEU A 169 -6.83 11.55 -10.19
CA LEU A 169 -5.62 10.86 -10.63
C LEU A 169 -6.01 9.86 -11.71
N PRO A 170 -5.23 9.75 -12.81
CA PRO A 170 -5.46 8.72 -13.80
C PRO A 170 -5.15 7.34 -13.21
N GLU A 171 -5.66 6.30 -13.86
CA GLU A 171 -5.24 4.94 -13.54
C GLU A 171 -3.72 4.80 -13.68
N ARG A 172 -3.13 4.12 -12.70
CA ARG A 172 -1.69 3.85 -12.65
C ARG A 172 -1.45 2.65 -11.77
N GLN A 173 -0.28 2.03 -11.94
CA GLN A 173 0.12 0.89 -11.14
C GLN A 173 1.52 1.09 -10.56
N VAL A 174 1.76 0.46 -9.42
CA VAL A 174 3.08 0.36 -8.80
C VAL A 174 3.33 -1.08 -8.37
N ARG A 175 4.53 -1.56 -8.63
CA ARG A 175 4.99 -2.87 -8.17
C ARG A 175 5.75 -2.72 -6.86
N PHE A 176 5.54 -3.65 -5.95
CA PHE A 176 6.22 -3.68 -4.65
C PHE A 176 6.34 -5.12 -4.16
N ARG A 177 7.22 -5.35 -3.19
CA ARG A 177 7.32 -6.60 -2.45
C ARG A 177 7.13 -6.39 -0.97
N ILE A 178 6.77 -7.47 -0.29
CA ILE A 178 6.63 -7.49 1.16
C ILE A 178 7.94 -8.01 1.75
N ALA A 179 8.69 -7.13 2.39
CA ALA A 179 9.96 -7.41 3.06
C ALA A 179 9.80 -7.31 4.59
N ALA A 180 10.87 -7.61 5.34
CA ALA A 180 10.87 -7.54 6.80
C ALA A 180 10.48 -6.13 7.30
N GLY A 181 11.09 -5.07 6.74
CA GLY A 181 10.78 -3.68 7.10
C GLY A 181 9.45 -3.16 6.54
N GLY A 182 8.73 -3.95 5.73
CA GLY A 182 7.44 -3.53 5.21
C GLY A 182 7.17 -3.78 3.73
N MET A 183 6.76 -2.72 3.02
CA MET A 183 6.54 -2.71 1.58
C MET A 183 7.69 -1.96 0.91
N GLU A 184 8.38 -2.62 -0.02
CA GLU A 184 9.50 -2.06 -0.77
C GLU A 184 9.14 -1.95 -2.25
N GLY A 185 9.31 -0.76 -2.83
CA GLY A 185 9.03 -0.52 -4.24
C GLY A 185 9.96 -1.31 -5.16
N ILE A 186 9.41 -1.88 -6.22
CA ILE A 186 10.19 -2.49 -7.29
C ILE A 186 10.26 -1.47 -8.41
N TYR A 187 11.37 -0.76 -8.47
CA TYR A 187 11.66 0.18 -9.54
C TYR A 187 12.48 -0.59 -10.58
N GLU A 188 11.93 -0.76 -11.78
CA GLU A 188 12.74 -1.22 -12.90
C GLU A 188 13.82 -0.16 -13.11
N THR A 189 15.08 -0.54 -12.86
CA THR A 189 16.21 0.26 -13.31
C THR A 189 16.10 0.27 -14.83
N ALA A 190 15.92 1.44 -15.44
CA ALA A 190 16.03 1.54 -16.89
C ALA A 190 17.35 0.88 -17.28
N ALA A 191 17.27 -0.26 -17.96
CA ALA A 191 18.44 -0.96 -18.46
C ALA A 191 19.28 0.07 -19.23
N SER A 192 20.57 0.10 -18.91
CA SER A 192 21.59 0.88 -19.60
C SER A 192 21.31 0.89 -21.09
N GLN A 193 20.95 2.06 -21.63
CA GLN A 193 21.05 2.27 -23.07
C GLN A 193 22.49 1.92 -23.46
N GLY A 194 22.61 1.01 -24.42
CA GLY A 194 23.86 0.38 -24.77
C GLY A 194 24.98 1.38 -24.97
N THR A 195 26.14 1.05 -24.41
CA THR A 195 27.42 1.60 -24.81
C THR A 195 27.50 1.61 -26.34
N PRO A 196 27.77 2.75 -27.00
CA PRO A 196 28.05 2.74 -28.43
C PRO A 196 29.30 1.88 -28.64
N ALA A 197 29.24 0.98 -29.62
CA ALA A 197 30.39 0.22 -30.07
C ALA A 197 31.54 1.19 -30.39
N ALA A 198 32.71 0.92 -29.82
CA ALA A 198 33.94 1.62 -30.16
C ALA A 198 34.31 1.29 -31.61
N GLU A 199 34.06 2.22 -32.53
CA GLU A 199 34.64 2.20 -33.87
C GLU A 199 35.86 3.13 -33.89
N GLY A 200 37.00 2.58 -34.30
CA GLY A 200 38.09 3.29 -34.98
C GLY A 200 38.99 4.17 -34.13
N GLN A 201 40.05 3.59 -33.56
CA GLN A 201 41.28 4.34 -33.29
C GLN A 201 41.91 4.74 -34.64
N GLU A 202 41.79 6.02 -35.02
CA GLU A 202 42.74 6.65 -35.92
C GLU A 202 44.02 6.95 -35.14
N SER A 203 45.14 6.46 -35.66
CA SER A 203 46.49 6.66 -35.18
C SER A 203 46.90 8.13 -35.28
N VAL A 204 47.18 8.76 -34.13
CA VAL A 204 47.94 10.01 -34.09
C VAL A 204 49.22 9.79 -33.30
N VAL A 205 50.31 10.01 -34.03
CA VAL A 205 51.71 9.88 -33.65
C VAL A 205 52.05 10.79 -32.48
N THR A 206 52.63 10.23 -31.42
CA THR A 206 53.26 10.96 -30.31
C THR A 206 54.63 11.50 -30.70
N PRO A 207 55.01 12.74 -30.36
CA PRO A 207 56.40 13.19 -30.42
C PRO A 207 57.16 12.71 -29.19
N ASP A 208 58.34 12.14 -29.46
CA ASP A 208 59.25 11.45 -28.56
C ASP A 208 59.88 12.39 -27.52
N ALA A 209 59.91 11.94 -26.26
CA ALA A 209 60.50 12.65 -25.13
C ALA A 209 61.93 12.15 -24.89
N ARG A 210 62.88 13.07 -24.97
CA ARG A 210 64.32 12.86 -24.70
C ARG A 210 64.57 12.23 -23.32
N PRO A 211 65.54 11.32 -23.19
CA PRO A 211 66.18 11.04 -21.90
C PRO A 211 67.44 11.91 -21.72
N GLU A 212 67.59 12.49 -20.52
CA GLU A 212 68.79 13.21 -20.10
C GLU A 212 69.94 12.25 -19.71
N SER A 213 71.10 12.57 -20.29
CA SER A 213 72.46 12.59 -19.71
C SER A 213 73.04 11.36 -19.02
N GLY A 214 74.22 10.94 -19.50
CA GLY A 214 75.07 10.02 -18.77
C GLY A 214 76.43 9.70 -19.41
N LYS A 215 77.29 10.73 -19.51
CA LYS A 215 78.76 10.67 -19.34
C LYS A 215 79.70 10.11 -20.43
N ASP A 216 80.75 10.93 -20.61
CA ASP A 216 82.18 10.63 -20.78
C ASP A 216 82.80 10.53 -22.18
N ARG A 217 83.63 11.57 -22.43
CA ARG A 217 85.02 11.58 -22.96
C ARG A 217 85.24 11.30 -24.45
N GLU A 218 85.87 12.26 -25.14
CA GLU A 218 87.25 12.18 -25.70
C GLU A 218 87.37 11.10 -26.79
N GLU A 219 87.96 11.26 -27.96
CA GLU A 219 88.72 12.27 -28.68
C GLU A 219 88.85 11.67 -30.11
N LEU A 220 88.95 12.53 -31.12
CA LEU A 220 89.79 12.41 -32.33
C LEU A 220 89.67 11.23 -33.33
N ASP A 221 89.70 11.69 -34.59
CA ASP A 221 90.43 11.18 -35.75
C ASP A 221 89.71 10.38 -36.87
N LEU A 222 89.85 10.99 -38.06
CA LEU A 222 89.76 10.54 -39.46
C LEU A 222 88.40 10.65 -40.18
#